data_AF-A0A3N0B542-F1
#
_entry.id   AF-A0A3N0B542-F1
#
_cell.length_a   1.000
_cell.length_b   1.000
_cell.length_c   1.000
_cell.angle_alpha   90.00
_cell.angle_beta   90.00
_cell.angle_gamma   90.00
#
_symmetry.space_group_name_H-M   'P 1'
#
loop_
_entity.id
_entity.type
_entity.pdbx_description
1 polymer ?
#
loop_
_entity_poly.entity_id
_entity_poly.type
_entity_poly.pdbx_seq_one_letter_code
_entity_poly.pdbx_strand_id
1 'polypeptide(L)'
;MVVQIPRHGRAREENRRSWHGGAFIVESLVLLAFLMAALAVVVQLTGIAHERGTEADRLSNAVTIAANNAEAFAADPASGNMTASFAIANGSLVEVDGTPDAGNESPTYQVNRTVEQHDKGGGTLYTAHIAVTQGTETVYTLDTSRYSTGAEEA
;
A
#
# COMPACT_ATOMS: atom_id res chain seq x y z
N MET A 1 81.95 -58.92 -14.44
CA MET A 1 80.49 -59.07 -14.49
C MET A 1 79.90 -57.67 -14.40
N VAL A 2 79.48 -57.09 -15.52
CA VAL A 2 78.99 -55.71 -15.63
C VAL A 2 77.48 -55.73 -15.45
N VAL A 3 76.98 -55.08 -14.40
CA VAL A 3 75.54 -54.92 -14.17
C VAL A 3 75.07 -53.71 -14.99
N GLN A 4 74.23 -53.97 -16.00
CA GLN A 4 73.58 -52.93 -16.79
C GLN A 4 72.38 -52.38 -16.03
N ILE A 5 72.35 -51.05 -15.87
CA ILE A 5 71.21 -50.30 -15.35
C ILE A 5 70.27 -49.98 -16.53
N PRO A 6 69.03 -50.48 -16.57
CA PRO A 6 68.06 -50.03 -17.57
C PRO A 6 67.55 -48.62 -17.24
N ARG A 7 67.51 -47.82 -18.30
CA ARG A 7 67.23 -46.38 -18.33
C ARG A 7 65.80 -46.06 -17.94
N HIS A 8 65.66 -44.84 -17.41
CA HIS A 8 64.42 -44.13 -17.15
C HIS A 8 63.43 -44.21 -18.32
N GLY A 9 62.29 -44.85 -18.07
CA GLY A 9 61.12 -44.86 -18.94
C GLY A 9 60.07 -43.88 -18.46
N ARG A 10 60.08 -42.68 -19.05
CA ARG A 10 58.96 -41.74 -19.26
C ARG A 10 58.02 -41.43 -18.09
N ALA A 11 58.27 -40.26 -17.51
CA ALA A 11 57.19 -39.37 -17.08
C ALA A 11 56.34 -38.98 -18.29
N ARG A 12 55.07 -39.37 -18.30
CA ARG A 12 53.94 -38.62 -18.88
C ARG A 12 52.70 -39.50 -18.79
N GLU A 13 51.83 -39.17 -17.84
CA GLU A 13 50.36 -39.15 -17.98
C GLU A 13 49.71 -39.17 -16.61
N GLU A 14 49.60 -38.01 -15.97
CA GLU A 14 48.39 -37.64 -15.20
C GLU A 14 48.45 -36.17 -14.80
N ASN A 15 48.59 -35.27 -15.79
CA ASN A 15 48.31 -33.86 -15.57
C ASN A 15 47.24 -33.39 -16.55
N ARG A 16 46.08 -34.05 -16.50
CA ARG A 16 44.87 -33.69 -17.25
C ARG A 16 43.65 -33.46 -16.34
N ARG A 17 43.85 -33.26 -15.04
CA ARG A 17 42.76 -33.05 -14.06
C ARG A 17 42.67 -31.66 -13.43
N SER A 18 43.56 -30.72 -13.75
CA SER A 18 43.55 -29.37 -13.14
C SER A 18 42.73 -28.32 -13.91
N TRP A 19 42.31 -28.59 -15.15
CA TRP A 19 41.61 -27.57 -15.97
C TRP A 19 40.16 -27.29 -15.53
N HIS A 20 39.49 -28.26 -14.90
CA HIS A 20 38.08 -28.15 -14.52
C HIS A 20 37.87 -27.49 -13.14
N GLY A 21 38.87 -27.49 -12.26
CA GLY A 21 38.74 -26.95 -10.91
C GLY A 21 38.66 -25.43 -10.85
N GLY A 22 39.49 -24.74 -11.63
CA GLY A 22 39.46 -23.27 -11.72
C GLY A 22 38.22 -22.75 -12.44
N ALA A 23 37.80 -23.41 -13.52
CA ALA A 23 36.62 -23.04 -14.28
C ALA A 23 35.32 -23.14 -13.44
N PHE A 24 35.18 -24.19 -12.62
CA PHE A 24 34.04 -24.37 -11.72
C PHE A 24 33.93 -23.28 -10.64
N ILE A 25 35.07 -22.82 -10.09
CA ILE A 25 35.11 -21.73 -9.10
C ILE A 25 34.65 -20.41 -9.75
N VAL A 26 35.16 -20.11 -10.95
CA VAL A 26 34.77 -18.90 -11.68
C VAL A 26 33.28 -18.94 -12.03
N GLU A 27 32.77 -20.07 -12.51
CA GLU A 27 31.35 -20.26 -12.80
C GLU A 27 30.49 -20.07 -11.55
N SER A 28 30.90 -20.66 -10.41
CA SER A 28 30.20 -20.49 -9.15
C SER A 28 30.22 -19.03 -8.66
N LEU A 29 31.33 -18.31 -8.85
CA LEU A 29 31.41 -16.88 -8.53
C LEU A 29 30.52 -16.03 -9.43
N VAL A 30 30.45 -16.35 -10.73
CA VAL A 30 29.55 -15.68 -11.68
C VAL A 30 28.09 -15.94 -11.33
N LEU A 31 27.72 -17.19 -11.03
CA LEU A 31 26.38 -17.56 -10.59
C LEU A 31 26.03 -16.90 -9.26
N LEU A 32 26.96 -16.84 -8.31
CA LEU A 32 26.76 -16.17 -7.04
C LEU A 32 26.56 -14.65 -7.23
N ALA A 33 27.37 -14.01 -8.07
CA ALA A 33 27.21 -12.60 -8.40
C ALA A 33 25.87 -12.32 -9.10
N PHE A 34 25.50 -13.18 -10.05
CA PHE A 34 24.20 -13.10 -10.73
C PHE A 34 23.03 -13.30 -9.74
N LEU A 35 23.13 -14.28 -8.85
CA LEU A 35 22.14 -14.55 -7.82
C LEU A 35 21.97 -13.35 -6.87
N MET A 36 23.08 -12.76 -6.41
CA MET A 36 23.04 -11.57 -5.57
C MET A 36 22.38 -10.39 -6.29
N ALA A 37 22.72 -10.17 -7.57
CA ALA A 37 22.09 -9.12 -8.38
C ALA A 37 20.58 -9.37 -8.58
N ALA A 38 20.18 -10.60 -8.91
CA ALA A 38 18.77 -10.96 -9.07
C ALA A 38 17.99 -10.80 -7.77
N LEU A 39 18.56 -11.24 -6.64
CA LEU A 39 17.95 -11.06 -5.32
C LEU A 39 17.77 -9.58 -4.98
N ALA A 40 18.78 -8.75 -5.25
CA ALA A 40 18.71 -7.31 -5.01
C ALA A 40 17.56 -6.65 -5.81
N VAL A 41 17.35 -7.07 -7.06
CA VAL A 41 16.24 -6.58 -7.89
C VAL A 41 14.89 -7.02 -7.30
N VAL A 42 14.75 -8.29 -6.90
CA VAL A 42 13.51 -8.79 -6.29
C VAL A 42 13.17 -8.02 -5.02
N VAL A 43 14.14 -7.80 -4.13
CA VAL A 43 13.93 -7.04 -2.88
C VAL A 43 13.45 -5.62 -3.19
N GLN A 44 14.08 -4.94 -4.16
CA GLN A 44 13.66 -3.59 -4.56
C GLN A 44 12.22 -3.56 -5.08
N LEU A 45 11.87 -4.49 -5.97
CA LEU A 45 10.51 -4.58 -6.51
C LEU A 45 9.48 -4.88 -5.43
N THR A 46 9.79 -5.78 -4.49
CA THR A 46 8.88 -6.08 -3.38
C THR A 46 8.70 -4.91 -2.42
N GLY A 47 9.75 -4.11 -2.18
CA GLY A 47 9.66 -2.91 -1.35
C GLY A 47 8.71 -1.87 -1.95
N ILE A 48 8.87 -1.58 -3.26
CA ILE A 48 8.00 -0.64 -3.97
C ILE A 48 6.56 -1.15 -4.00
N ALA A 49 6.35 -2.44 -4.27
CA ALA A 49 5.02 -3.03 -4.27
C ALA A 49 4.34 -2.94 -2.90
N HIS A 50 5.08 -3.13 -1.82
CA HIS A 50 4.54 -3.02 -0.46
C HIS A 50 4.08 -1.59 -0.15
N GLU A 51 4.90 -0.59 -0.45
CA GLU A 51 4.55 0.83 -0.26
C GLU A 51 3.32 1.23 -1.09
N ARG A 52 3.26 0.77 -2.35
CA ARG A 52 2.07 0.99 -3.19
C ARG A 52 0.83 0.28 -2.67
N GLY A 53 0.99 -0.90 -2.08
CA GLY A 53 -0.10 -1.63 -1.43
C GLY A 53 -0.65 -0.87 -0.24
N THR A 54 0.21 -0.40 0.67
CA THR A 54 -0.22 0.38 1.83
C THR A 54 -0.93 1.67 1.45
N GLU A 55 -0.46 2.36 0.41
CA GLU A 55 -1.11 3.58 -0.07
C GLU A 55 -2.45 3.29 -0.75
N ALA A 56 -2.56 2.19 -1.49
CA ALA A 56 -3.83 1.76 -2.08
C ALA A 56 -4.87 1.39 -0.99
N ASP A 57 -4.46 0.67 0.05
CA ASP A 57 -5.33 0.33 1.17
C ASP A 57 -5.77 1.59 1.93
N ARG A 58 -4.84 2.52 2.15
CA ARG A 58 -5.10 3.83 2.77
C ARG A 58 -6.16 4.60 2.01
N LEU A 59 -6.00 4.75 0.70
CA LEU A 59 -6.94 5.47 -0.16
C LEU A 59 -8.30 4.74 -0.23
N SER A 60 -8.29 3.41 -0.39
CA SER A 60 -9.52 2.60 -0.46
C SER A 60 -10.38 2.75 0.80
N ASN A 61 -9.75 2.75 1.97
CA ASN A 61 -10.44 2.99 3.24
C ASN A 61 -11.03 4.40 3.30
N ALA A 62 -10.25 5.42 2.91
CA ALA A 62 -10.72 6.80 2.91
C ALA A 62 -11.91 7.01 1.95
N VAL A 63 -11.87 6.42 0.76
CA VAL A 63 -12.98 6.45 -0.21
C VAL A 63 -14.23 5.79 0.38
N THR A 64 -14.08 4.63 1.03
CA THR A 64 -15.20 3.91 1.66
C THR A 64 -15.86 4.74 2.75
N ILE A 65 -15.06 5.37 3.63
CA ILE A 65 -15.57 6.26 4.68
C ILE A 65 -16.33 7.44 4.05
N ALA A 66 -15.75 8.10 3.04
CA ALA A 66 -16.36 9.24 2.37
C ALA A 66 -17.66 8.86 1.66
N ALA A 67 -17.69 7.70 0.98
CA ALA A 67 -18.87 7.19 0.29
C ALA A 67 -20.01 6.87 1.28
N ASN A 68 -19.72 6.15 2.36
CA ASN A 68 -20.70 5.88 3.41
C ASN A 68 -21.26 7.18 4.02
N ASN A 69 -20.40 8.19 4.20
CA ASN A 69 -20.82 9.51 4.69
C ASN A 69 -21.70 10.25 3.67
N ALA A 70 -21.38 10.16 2.38
CA ALA A 70 -22.19 10.72 1.31
C ALA A 70 -23.55 10.03 1.21
N GLU A 71 -23.62 8.72 1.41
CA GLU A 71 -24.87 7.97 1.51
C GLU A 71 -25.71 8.41 2.71
N ALA A 72 -25.09 8.60 3.88
CA ALA A 72 -25.77 9.12 5.06
C ALA A 72 -26.30 10.55 4.84
N PHE A 73 -25.50 11.42 4.20
CA PHE A 73 -25.96 12.76 3.79
C PHE A 73 -27.10 12.69 2.77
N ALA A 74 -27.04 11.76 1.82
CA ALA A 74 -28.12 11.56 0.87
C ALA A 74 -29.39 11.10 1.60
N ALA A 75 -29.31 10.27 2.63
CA ALA A 75 -30.49 9.83 3.39
C ALA A 75 -31.14 11.00 4.17
N ASP A 76 -30.32 11.81 4.85
CA ASP A 76 -30.77 12.96 5.62
C ASP A 76 -29.82 14.17 5.45
N PRO A 77 -30.07 15.02 4.44
CA PRO A 77 -29.21 16.18 4.18
C PRO A 77 -29.39 17.30 5.22
N ALA A 78 -30.48 17.27 6.00
CA ALA A 78 -30.77 18.26 7.02
C ALA A 78 -30.00 17.99 8.33
N SER A 79 -29.45 16.78 8.51
CA SER A 79 -28.55 16.44 9.62
C SER A 79 -27.32 17.36 9.74
N GLY A 80 -26.92 18.01 8.64
CA GLY A 80 -25.91 19.06 8.63
C GLY A 80 -24.48 18.55 8.82
N ASN A 81 -23.66 19.40 9.45
CA ASN A 81 -22.24 19.16 9.66
C ASN A 81 -22.03 18.00 10.63
N MET A 82 -20.99 17.18 10.37
CA MET A 82 -20.61 16.12 11.29
C MET A 82 -19.12 15.81 11.22
N THR A 83 -18.64 15.19 12.29
CA THR A 83 -17.28 14.67 12.41
C THR A 83 -17.36 13.30 13.06
N ALA A 84 -16.63 12.32 12.51
CA ALA A 84 -16.54 10.97 13.07
C ALA A 84 -15.13 10.39 12.87
N SER A 85 -14.76 9.44 13.70
CA SER A 85 -13.46 8.76 13.67
C SER A 85 -13.62 7.28 13.36
N PHE A 86 -12.74 6.73 12.53
CA PHE A 86 -12.76 5.33 12.12
C PHE A 86 -11.39 4.69 12.30
N ALA A 87 -11.34 3.50 12.86
CA ALA A 87 -10.13 2.68 12.95
C ALA A 87 -10.31 1.36 12.19
N ILE A 88 -9.19 0.75 11.81
CA ILE A 88 -9.20 -0.62 11.27
C ILE A 88 -9.10 -1.61 12.43
N ALA A 89 -10.17 -2.36 12.67
CA ALA A 89 -10.21 -3.44 13.64
C ALA A 89 -10.51 -4.75 12.91
N ASN A 90 -9.64 -5.76 13.06
CA ASN A 90 -9.77 -7.06 12.40
C ASN A 90 -9.97 -6.97 10.88
N GLY A 91 -9.34 -5.99 10.22
CA GLY A 91 -9.45 -5.78 8.77
C GLY A 91 -10.74 -5.10 8.31
N SER A 92 -11.57 -4.60 9.23
CA SER A 92 -12.77 -3.83 8.93
C SER A 92 -12.68 -2.41 9.48
N LEU A 93 -13.29 -1.46 8.77
CA LEU A 93 -13.54 -0.12 9.28
C LEU A 93 -14.59 -0.19 10.40
N VAL A 94 -14.26 0.39 11.55
CA VAL A 94 -15.15 0.50 12.71
C VAL A 94 -15.11 1.93 13.22
N GLU A 95 -16.28 2.52 13.46
CA GLU A 95 -16.38 3.84 14.08
C GLU A 95 -15.91 3.76 15.54
N VAL A 96 -15.10 4.71 15.96
CA VAL A 96 -14.51 4.76 17.30
C VAL A 96 -14.81 6.09 17.96
N ASP A 97 -15.13 6.05 19.26
CA ASP A 97 -15.33 7.26 20.05
C ASP A 97 -13.99 7.92 20.37
N GLY A 98 -13.86 9.20 19.99
CA GLY A 98 -12.72 10.05 20.33
C GLY A 98 -11.92 10.57 19.15
N THR A 99 -10.99 11.47 19.45
CA THR A 99 -10.06 12.03 18.47
C THR A 99 -9.02 10.97 18.07
N PRO A 100 -8.62 10.88 16.80
CA PRO A 100 -7.53 9.98 16.39
C PRO A 100 -6.29 10.22 17.24
N ASP A 101 -5.85 9.23 18.01
CA ASP A 101 -4.58 9.30 18.72
C ASP A 101 -3.45 8.95 17.75
N ALA A 102 -2.53 9.89 17.55
CA ALA A 102 -1.34 9.70 16.72
C ALA A 102 -0.38 8.64 17.27
N GLY A 103 -0.57 8.20 18.53
CA GLY A 103 0.19 7.12 19.16
C GLY A 103 -0.39 5.72 19.00
N ASN A 104 -1.56 5.55 18.39
CA ASN A 104 -2.19 4.24 18.25
C ASN A 104 -1.52 3.42 17.13
N GLU A 105 -1.27 2.13 17.37
CA GLU A 105 -0.59 1.27 16.39
C GLU A 105 -1.42 1.04 15.11
N SER A 106 -2.73 1.26 15.19
CA SER A 106 -3.66 1.09 14.07
C SER A 106 -3.98 2.43 13.38
N PRO A 107 -3.99 2.48 12.04
CA PRO A 107 -4.32 3.69 11.31
C PRO A 107 -5.74 4.14 11.65
N THR A 108 -5.86 5.39 12.10
CA THR A 108 -7.15 6.02 12.41
C THR A 108 -7.43 7.14 11.42
N TYR A 109 -8.65 7.19 10.90
CA TYR A 109 -9.16 8.17 9.96
C TYR A 109 -10.17 9.06 10.65
N GLN A 110 -10.23 10.32 10.26
CA GLN A 110 -11.29 11.24 10.68
C GLN A 110 -12.02 11.71 9.43
N VAL A 111 -13.34 11.67 9.45
CA VAL A 111 -14.19 12.27 8.42
C VAL A 111 -14.80 13.55 8.96
N ASN A 112 -14.76 14.60 8.15
CA ASN A 112 -15.42 15.86 8.40
C ASN A 112 -16.35 16.17 7.22
N ARG A 113 -17.64 16.37 7.52
CA ARG A 113 -18.62 16.84 6.54
C ARG A 113 -19.05 18.25 6.91
N THR A 114 -18.96 19.16 5.95
CA THR A 114 -19.52 20.51 6.03
C THR A 114 -20.65 20.63 5.02
N VAL A 115 -21.81 21.09 5.47
CA VAL A 115 -23.05 21.21 4.69
C VAL A 115 -23.45 22.67 4.57
N GLU A 116 -23.66 23.10 3.33
CA GLU A 116 -24.22 24.39 2.98
C GLU A 116 -25.65 24.23 2.48
N GLN A 117 -26.51 25.18 2.84
CA GLN A 117 -27.93 25.18 2.47
C GLN A 117 -28.25 26.39 1.61
N HIS A 118 -28.99 26.16 0.53
CA HIS A 118 -29.45 27.21 -0.38
C HIS A 118 -30.95 27.08 -0.60
N ASP A 119 -31.72 28.02 -0.06
CA ASP A 119 -33.15 28.15 -0.35
C ASP A 119 -33.35 28.54 -1.83
N LYS A 120 -34.26 27.84 -2.52
CA LYS A 120 -34.62 28.07 -3.93
C LYS A 120 -36.09 28.44 -4.11
N GLY A 121 -36.83 28.74 -3.04
CA GLY A 121 -38.24 29.15 -3.08
C GLY A 121 -39.24 27.99 -3.26
N GLY A 122 -38.83 26.86 -3.85
CA GLY A 122 -39.61 25.62 -3.95
C GLY A 122 -39.02 24.45 -3.15
N GLY A 123 -38.00 24.72 -2.32
CA GLY A 123 -37.21 23.72 -1.62
C GLY A 123 -35.78 24.19 -1.35
N THR A 124 -35.03 23.33 -0.68
CA THR A 124 -33.66 23.60 -0.22
C THR A 124 -32.68 22.70 -0.95
N LEU A 125 -31.67 23.30 -1.59
CA LEU A 125 -30.50 22.60 -2.08
C LEU A 125 -29.45 22.50 -0.97
N TYR A 126 -29.08 21.29 -0.60
CA TYR A 126 -27.99 21.00 0.33
C TYR A 126 -26.76 20.60 -0.46
N THR A 127 -25.61 21.20 -0.15
CA THR A 127 -24.30 20.84 -0.71
C THR A 127 -23.42 20.37 0.44
N ALA A 128 -22.75 19.23 0.29
CA ALA A 128 -21.85 18.70 1.30
C ALA A 128 -20.43 18.54 0.76
N HIS A 129 -19.47 19.07 1.50
CA HIS A 129 -18.04 18.81 1.33
C HIS A 129 -17.59 17.81 2.39
N ILE A 130 -17.12 16.64 1.98
CA ILE A 130 -16.68 15.54 2.85
C ILE A 130 -15.17 15.39 2.68
N ALA A 131 -14.41 15.55 3.76
CA ALA A 131 -12.97 15.35 3.77
C ALA A 131 -12.61 14.23 4.75
N VAL A 132 -11.78 13.28 4.31
CA VAL A 132 -11.24 12.21 5.14
C VAL A 132 -9.75 12.45 5.35
N THR A 133 -9.35 12.59 6.60
CA THR A 133 -7.97 12.83 7.02
C THR A 133 -7.41 11.63 7.76
N GLN A 134 -6.10 11.47 7.67
CA GLN A 134 -5.32 10.56 8.51
C GLN A 134 -4.16 11.35 9.10
N GLY A 135 -4.14 11.50 10.43
CA GLY A 135 -3.23 12.42 11.10
C GLY A 135 -3.49 13.87 10.64
N THR A 136 -2.52 14.48 9.98
CA THR A 136 -2.62 15.86 9.46
C THR A 136 -2.88 15.93 7.95
N GLU A 137 -2.84 14.80 7.25
CA GLU A 137 -2.99 14.75 5.81
C GLU A 137 -4.44 14.45 5.42
N THR A 138 -4.95 15.20 4.44
CA THR A 138 -6.22 14.87 3.78
C THR A 138 -5.97 13.80 2.73
N VAL A 139 -6.51 12.61 2.94
CA VAL A 139 -6.31 11.45 2.05
C VAL A 139 -7.29 11.48 0.89
N TYR A 140 -8.54 11.90 1.15
CA TYR A 140 -9.58 11.92 0.14
C TYR A 140 -10.63 12.97 0.44
N THR A 141 -11.20 13.57 -0.61
CA THR A 141 -12.33 14.50 -0.52
C THR A 141 -13.42 14.13 -1.52
N LEU A 142 -14.67 14.37 -1.14
CA LEU A 142 -15.85 14.11 -1.94
C LEU A 142 -16.86 15.24 -1.76
N ASP A 143 -17.29 15.83 -2.87
CA ASP A 143 -18.37 16.81 -2.90
C ASP A 143 -19.65 16.16 -3.43
N THR A 144 -20.78 16.43 -2.77
CA THR A 144 -22.09 15.92 -3.18
C THR A 144 -23.19 16.95 -2.90
N SER A 145 -24.35 16.78 -3.50
CA SER A 145 -25.50 17.66 -3.27
C SER A 145 -26.82 16.90 -3.32
N ARG A 146 -27.82 17.41 -2.59
CA ARG A 146 -29.17 16.86 -2.56
C ARG A 146 -30.19 17.99 -2.48
N TYR A 147 -31.18 17.97 -3.38
CA TYR A 147 -32.32 18.87 -3.33
C TYR A 147 -33.47 18.22 -2.56
N SER A 148 -34.08 18.97 -1.64
CA SER A 148 -35.31 18.58 -0.95
C SER A 148 -36.38 19.62 -1.22
N THR A 149 -37.51 19.21 -1.80
CA THR A 149 -38.68 20.09 -1.95
C THR A 149 -39.21 20.46 -0.57
N GLY A 150 -39.55 21.74 -0.37
CA GLY A 150 -40.39 22.12 0.77
C GLY A 150 -41.74 21.46 0.55
N ALA A 151 -42.33 20.85 1.58
CA ALA A 151 -43.68 20.31 1.46
C ALA A 151 -44.60 21.44 0.97
N GLU A 152 -45.25 21.25 -0.17
CA GLU A 152 -46.39 22.09 -0.54
C GLU A 152 -47.40 21.96 0.61
N GLU A 153 -47.67 23.07 1.32
CA GLU A 153 -48.86 23.18 2.16
C GLU A 153 -50.06 22.97 1.24
N ALA A 154 -50.69 21.78 1.36
CA ALA A 154 -51.95 21.43 0.71
C ALA A 154 -53.15 21.89 1.56
#